data_AF-A0A359H4Z3-F1
#
_entry.id   AF-A0A359H4Z3-F1
#
_cell.length_a   1.000
_cell.length_b   1.000
_cell.length_c   1.000
_cell.angle_alpha   90.00
_cell.angle_beta   90.00
_cell.angle_gamma   90.00
#
_symmetry.space_group_name_H-M   'P 1'
#
loop_
_entity.id
_entity.type
_entity.pdbx_description
1 polymer ?
#
loop_
_entity_poly.entity_id
_entity_poly.type
_entity_poly.pdbx_seq_one_letter_code
_entity_poly.pdbx_strand_id
1 'polypeptide(L)'
;MPKVRYRVRLSESERKTLLQIIFKGTASAKSIMHANVLLAADENAEGAKKSEAEIAELFHVHPRTVHTVAAAVFQSTGFRLQSTERSAVHRRLNPSLPEK
;
A
#
# COMPACT_ATOMS: atom_id res chain seq x y z
N MET A 1 5.43 -18.15 2.29
CA MET A 1 4.68 -16.87 2.19
C MET A 1 3.91 -16.88 0.87
N PRO A 2 2.59 -16.69 0.85
CA PRO A 2 1.84 -16.64 -0.40
C PRO A 2 2.38 -15.50 -1.26
N LYS A 3 2.85 -15.84 -2.45
CA LYS A 3 3.58 -14.96 -3.38
C LYS A 3 2.60 -14.11 -4.19
N VAL A 4 1.65 -13.46 -3.53
CA VAL A 4 0.70 -12.60 -4.23
C VAL A 4 1.45 -11.35 -4.65
N ARG A 5 1.70 -11.22 -5.96
CA ARG A 5 2.40 -10.08 -6.53
C ARG A 5 1.41 -8.93 -6.70
N TYR A 6 1.48 -7.93 -5.82
CA TYR A 6 0.73 -6.69 -6.02
C TYR A 6 1.50 -5.78 -6.99
N ARG A 7 0.75 -5.21 -7.94
CA ARG A 7 1.24 -4.20 -8.87
C ARG A 7 0.63 -2.87 -8.46
N VAL A 8 1.42 -2.02 -7.81
CA VAL A 8 1.00 -0.66 -7.48
C VAL A 8 1.31 0.20 -8.69
N ARG A 9 0.28 0.81 -9.29
CA ARG A 9 0.43 1.75 -10.40
C ARG A 9 -0.27 3.03 -10.01
N LEU A 10 0.52 4.07 -9.77
CA LEU A 10 -0.01 5.38 -9.42
C LEU A 10 -0.16 6.23 -10.69
N SER A 11 -1.27 6.95 -10.77
CA SER A 11 -1.41 8.07 -11.70
C SER A 11 -0.57 9.27 -11.24
N GLU A 12 -0.33 10.22 -12.14
CA GLU A 12 0.44 11.43 -11.82
C GLU A 12 -0.21 12.26 -10.69
N SER A 13 -1.54 12.34 -10.66
CA SER A 13 -2.28 13.05 -9.62
C SER A 13 -2.16 12.36 -8.25
N GLU A 14 -2.21 11.03 -8.21
CA GLU A 14 -1.98 10.24 -6.99
C GLU A 14 -0.54 10.41 -6.50
N ARG A 15 0.44 10.28 -7.40
CA ARG A 15 1.85 10.52 -7.08
C ARG A 15 2.05 11.91 -6.48
N LYS A 16 1.49 12.94 -7.11
CA LYS A 16 1.56 14.32 -6.62
C LYS A 16 0.92 14.45 -5.24
N THR A 17 -0.21 13.78 -5.00
CA THR A 17 -0.88 13.79 -3.69
C THR A 17 -0.03 13.15 -2.61
N LEU A 18 0.57 11.99 -2.88
CA LEU A 18 1.48 11.32 -1.93
C LEU A 18 2.72 12.17 -1.65
N LEU A 19 3.31 12.77 -2.69
CA LEU A 19 4.44 13.69 -2.54
C LEU A 19 4.06 14.92 -1.70
N GLN A 20 2.86 15.46 -1.86
CA GLN A 20 2.37 16.57 -1.03
C GLN A 20 2.21 16.17 0.43
N ILE A 21 1.75 14.95 0.73
CA ILE A 21 1.67 14.44 2.11
C ILE A 21 3.06 14.39 2.75
N ILE A 22 4.05 13.90 2.02
CA ILE A 22 5.44 13.81 2.49
C ILE A 22 6.03 15.21 2.67
N PHE A 23 5.88 16.08 1.66
CA PHE A 23 6.49 17.41 1.65
C PHE A 23 5.91 18.34 2.71
N LYS A 24 4.60 18.28 2.96
CA LYS A 24 3.95 19.10 4.00
C LYS A 24 4.37 18.69 5.41
N GLY A 25 4.62 17.40 5.65
CA GLY A 25 5.05 16.89 6.96
C GLY A 25 4.04 17.04 8.10
N THR A 26 2.83 17.55 7.84
CA THR A 26 1.79 17.76 8.87
C THR A 26 0.90 16.54 9.12
N ALA A 27 1.00 15.52 8.25
CA ALA A 27 0.28 14.28 8.41
C ALA A 27 0.93 13.40 9.51
N SER A 28 0.17 12.42 10.01
CA SER A 28 0.73 11.48 11.00
C SER A 28 1.95 10.74 10.43
N ALA A 29 2.90 10.37 11.30
CA ALA A 29 4.08 9.60 10.90
C ALA A 29 3.70 8.33 10.11
N LYS A 30 2.60 7.67 10.50
CA LYS A 30 2.06 6.51 9.81
C LYS A 30 1.59 6.84 8.40
N SER A 31 0.89 7.96 8.20
CA SER A 31 0.44 8.43 6.88
C SER A 31 1.62 8.78 5.96
N ILE A 32 2.64 9.45 6.49
CA ILE A 32 3.85 9.80 5.75
C ILE A 32 4.62 8.52 5.36
N MET A 33 4.76 7.58 6.29
CA MET A 33 5.36 6.27 6.03
C MET A 33 4.60 5.51 4.94
N HIS A 34 3.27 5.46 5.01
CA HIS A 34 2.44 4.82 3.98
C HIS A 34 2.64 5.48 2.61
N ALA A 35 2.69 6.81 2.55
CA ALA A 35 2.93 7.53 1.30
C ALA A 35 4.29 7.17 0.69
N ASN A 36 5.34 7.09 1.51
CA ASN A 36 6.67 6.67 1.07
C ASN A 36 6.69 5.21 0.56
N VAL A 37 6.05 4.29 1.28
CA VAL A 37 5.92 2.88 0.89
C VAL A 37 5.22 2.76 -0.47
N LEU A 38 4.14 3.52 -0.70
CA LEU A 38 3.39 3.51 -1.95
C LEU A 38 4.18 4.08 -3.12
N LEU A 39 4.93 5.17 -2.91
CA LEU A 39 5.80 5.74 -3.94
C LEU A 39 6.96 4.79 -4.30
N ALA A 40 7.51 4.07 -3.32
CA ALA A 40 8.56 3.08 -3.57
C ALA A 40 8.04 1.81 -4.26
N ALA A 41 6.77 1.48 -4.07
CA ALA A 41 6.10 0.34 -4.72
C ALA A 41 5.57 0.66 -6.13
N ASP A 42 5.51 1.94 -6.51
CA ASP A 42 4.96 2.41 -7.77
C ASP A 42 5.75 1.88 -8.97
N GLU A 43 5.12 1.02 -9.78
CA GLU A 43 5.71 0.47 -11.01
C GLU A 43 5.85 1.50 -12.13
N ASN A 44 5.18 2.65 -12.01
CA ASN A 44 5.27 3.73 -12.99
C ASN A 44 6.45 4.69 -12.70
N ALA A 45 7.23 4.43 -11.64
CA ALA A 45 8.39 5.25 -11.33
C ALA A 45 9.56 4.89 -12.27
N GLU A 46 10.26 5.91 -12.77
CA GLU A 46 11.51 5.75 -13.53
C GLU A 46 12.57 5.13 -12.62
N GLY A 47 12.70 3.81 -12.64
CA GLY A 47 13.60 3.05 -11.79
C GLY A 47 13.25 1.55 -11.71
N ALA A 48 14.21 0.74 -11.27
CA ALA A 48 13.96 -0.68 -11.04
C ALA A 48 12.88 -0.84 -9.95
N LYS A 49 11.83 -1.62 -10.26
CA LYS A 49 10.78 -1.98 -9.29
C LYS A 49 11.43 -2.62 -8.06
N LYS A 50 11.30 -1.98 -6.90
CA LYS A 50 11.72 -2.57 -5.62
C LYS A 50 10.73 -3.68 -5.22
N SER A 51 11.25 -4.78 -4.71
CA SER A 51 10.44 -5.84 -4.12
C SER A 51 9.86 -5.41 -2.78
N GLU A 52 8.80 -6.09 -2.33
CA GLU A 52 8.19 -5.82 -1.02
C GLU A 52 9.19 -5.98 0.14
N ALA A 53 10.15 -6.89 0.01
CA ALA A 53 11.20 -7.10 1.00
C ALA A 53 12.17 -5.91 1.04
N GLU A 54 12.61 -5.42 -0.12
CA GLU A 54 13.48 -4.23 -0.19
C GLU A 54 12.77 -2.98 0.34
N ILE A 55 11.48 -2.82 0.05
CA ILE A 55 10.68 -1.71 0.58
C ILE A 55 10.53 -1.83 2.10
N ALA A 56 10.28 -3.05 2.60
CA ALA A 56 10.16 -3.32 4.02
C ALA A 56 11.46 -2.99 4.77
N GLU A 57 12.60 -3.40 4.22
CA GLU A 57 13.93 -3.08 4.75
C GLU A 57 14.21 -1.58 4.71
N LEU A 58 13.92 -0.92 3.59
CA LEU A 58 14.16 0.51 3.38
C LEU A 58 13.42 1.40 4.39
N PHE A 59 12.20 1.01 4.76
CA PHE A 59 11.36 1.76 5.69
C PHE A 59 11.31 1.15 7.09
N HIS A 60 12.11 0.12 7.37
CA HIS A 60 12.13 -0.62 8.64
C HIS A 60 10.73 -1.06 9.11
N VAL A 61 9.90 -1.52 8.18
CA VAL A 61 8.56 -2.03 8.45
C VAL A 61 8.50 -3.53 8.22
N HIS A 62 7.51 -4.18 8.83
CA HIS A 62 7.25 -5.57 8.52
C HIS A 62 6.72 -5.70 7.08
N PRO A 63 7.11 -6.72 6.28
CA PRO A 63 6.61 -6.92 4.91
C PRO A 63 5.08 -6.99 4.81
N ARG A 64 4.42 -7.50 5.86
CA ARG A 64 2.96 -7.49 6.00
C ARG A 64 2.36 -6.08 5.96
N THR A 65 3.06 -5.08 6.49
CA THR A 65 2.62 -3.69 6.45
C THR A 65 2.66 -3.17 5.02
N VAL A 66 3.72 -3.45 4.26
CA VAL A 66 3.83 -3.10 2.83
C VAL A 66 2.65 -3.68 2.05
N HIS A 67 2.36 -4.97 2.27
CA HIS A 67 1.21 -5.65 1.68
C HIS A 67 -0.13 -4.98 2.03
N THR A 68 -0.35 -4.68 3.30
CA THR A 68 -1.61 -4.06 3.77
C THR A 68 -1.79 -2.66 3.17
N VAL A 69 -0.72 -1.88 3.10
CA VAL A 69 -0.73 -0.52 2.54
C VAL A 69 -0.99 -0.55 1.04
N ALA A 70 -0.32 -1.43 0.30
CA ALA A 70 -0.56 -1.62 -1.13
C ALA A 70 -1.99 -2.10 -1.42
N ALA A 71 -2.51 -3.03 -0.61
CA ALA A 71 -3.88 -3.53 -0.74
C ALA A 71 -4.95 -2.49 -0.37
N ALA A 72 -4.64 -1.52 0.49
CA ALA A 72 -5.57 -0.46 0.88
C ALA A 72 -5.81 0.54 -0.25
N VAL A 73 -4.76 0.96 -0.97
CA VAL A 73 -4.88 1.85 -2.14
C VAL A 73 -5.76 1.24 -3.23
N PHE A 74 -5.72 -0.09 -3.38
CA PHE A 74 -6.57 -0.81 -4.32
C PHE A 74 -8.07 -0.76 -3.98
N GLN A 75 -8.46 -0.55 -2.71
CA GLN A 75 -9.87 -0.61 -2.27
C GLN A 75 -10.57 0.75 -2.27
N SER A 76 -9.84 1.84 -2.09
CA SER A 76 -10.39 3.19 -1.96
C SER A 76 -10.66 3.91 -3.28
N THR A 77 -10.02 3.47 -4.37
CA THR A 77 -10.22 4.00 -5.71
C THR A 77 -10.81 2.85 -6.53
N GLY A 78 -11.95 3.04 -7.22
CA GLY A 78 -12.66 1.98 -7.97
C GLY A 78 -11.85 1.36 -9.12
N PHE A 79 -10.78 0.64 -8.79
CA PHE A 79 -9.77 0.14 -9.71
C PHE A 79 -10.03 -1.35 -9.97
N ARG A 80 -10.30 -1.65 -11.24
CA ARG A 80 -10.70 -2.98 -11.71
C ARG A 80 -9.59 -4.00 -11.41
N LEU A 81 -10.00 -5.07 -10.74
CA LEU A 81 -9.19 -6.25 -10.45
C LEU A 81 -8.53 -6.80 -11.72
N GLN A 82 -7.20 -6.81 -11.73
CA GLN A 82 -6.43 -7.85 -12.42
C GLN A 82 -5.63 -8.59 -11.35
N SER A 83 -6.36 -9.21 -10.40
CA SER A 83 -5.80 -10.15 -9.44
C SER A 83 -6.00 -11.54 -10.02
N THR A 84 -4.96 -12.12 -10.63
CA THR A 84 -4.89 -13.58 -10.71
C THR A 84 -4.54 -14.06 -9.29
N GLU A 85 -5.45 -14.85 -8.72
CA GLU A 85 -5.28 -15.61 -7.48
C GLU A 85 -5.59 -14.86 -6.16
N ARG A 86 -6.89 -14.74 -5.91
CA ARG A 86 -7.44 -14.48 -4.57
C ARG A 86 -7.22 -15.71 -3.68
N SER A 87 -6.25 -15.68 -2.79
CA SER A 87 -6.23 -16.55 -1.60
C SER A 87 -6.63 -15.75 -0.36
N ALA A 88 -7.63 -16.28 0.32
CA ALA A 88 -8.41 -15.66 1.39
C ALA A 88 -7.60 -15.39 2.67
N VAL A 89 -7.34 -14.12 3.02
CA VAL A 89 -6.93 -13.76 4.40
C VAL A 89 -7.49 -12.42 4.91
N HIS A 90 -7.90 -11.48 4.06
CA HIS A 90 -8.38 -10.17 4.56
C HIS A 90 -9.88 -10.14 4.86
N ARG A 91 -10.28 -10.84 5.92
CA ARG A 91 -11.51 -10.54 6.65
C ARG A 91 -11.21 -10.46 8.15
N ARG A 92 -10.57 -9.35 8.56
CA ARG A 92 -10.86 -8.74 9.86
C ARG A 92 -11.78 -7.55 9.60
N LEU A 93 -13.00 -7.87 9.19
CA LEU A 93 -14.13 -7.00 9.48
C LEU A 93 -14.25 -7.00 11.00
N ASN A 94 -14.20 -5.81 11.56
CA ASN A 94 -14.47 -5.51 12.96
C ASN A 94 -15.78 -6.21 13.37
N PRO A 95 -15.79 -7.24 14.25
CA PRO A 95 -17.04 -7.64 14.87
C PRO A 95 -17.36 -6.55 15.88
N SER A 96 -18.20 -5.61 15.48
CA SER A 96 -19.08 -4.93 16.43
C SER A 96 -19.70 -6.03 17.31
N LEU A 97 -19.32 -6.10 18.59
CA LEU A 97 -20.02 -6.91 19.58
C LEU A 97 -21.48 -6.42 19.66
N PRO A 98 -22.49 -7.29 19.43
CA PRO A 98 -23.79 -7.16 20.09
C PRO A 98 -23.76 -8.01 21.38
N GLU A 99 -24.51 -7.80 22.46
CA GLU A 99 -25.53 -6.85 22.90
C GLU A 99 -25.67 -7.09 24.43
N LYS A 100 -26.31 -6.18 25.17
CA LYS A 100 -27.03 -6.55 26.40
C LYS A 100 -28.51 -6.56 26.08
#